data_AF-A0A9D1DK97-F1
#
_entry.id   AF-A0A9D1DK97-F1
#
_cell.length_a   1.000
_cell.length_b   1.000
_cell.length_c   1.000
_cell.angle_alpha   90.00
_cell.angle_beta   90.00
_cell.angle_gamma   90.00
#
_symmetry.space_group_name_H-M   'P 1'
#
loop_
_entity.id
_entity.type
_entity.pdbx_description
1 polymer ?
#
loop_
_entity_poly.entity_id
_entity_poly.type
_entity_poly.pdbx_seq_one_letter_code
_entity_poly.pdbx_strand_id
1 'polypeptide(L)'
;MKRIIPLILALLLLAACGAEVVEATPTPAVTTPTAAPMPEASSLPDYIPPMDFEPVSVWQAEHFCGRALLYLGAEEDGSTPFKVYSCFTYEVVEYLDGNMLMSARAFSAKAVDSGEFSVDCGKHGLWLEPVLGASALTGRLSVDGDRLTLSYTGFERAAWAEDTPGFEFSLSGGQPVIDSGTGENDSVQYLPTEFKRLPDEYLGRAMYWMPMFEEEASAGRLRGLEVGDSYADIVVRFPNPLDIWSRDPRSVSAPDGWYDTFYGSEAGTVFASLFYEGGVPSTVLITCCSYASFRLDEGLNITEVSVVIR
;
A
#
# COMPACT_ATOMS: atom_id res chain seq x y z
N MET A 1 -60.75 -29.64 -45.03
CA MET A 1 -61.16 -30.34 -43.79
C MET A 1 -60.41 -29.67 -42.62
N LYS A 2 -60.82 -28.47 -42.16
CA LYS A 2 -61.62 -28.18 -40.93
C LYS A 2 -61.21 -29.09 -39.75
N ARG A 3 -60.23 -28.68 -38.92
CA ARG A 3 -60.32 -27.89 -37.66
C ARG A 3 -61.01 -28.62 -36.48
N ILE A 4 -60.29 -29.44 -35.70
CA ILE A 4 -60.70 -29.90 -34.34
C ILE A 4 -59.46 -30.22 -33.46
N ILE A 5 -58.60 -29.24 -33.19
CA ILE A 5 -57.52 -29.39 -32.17
C ILE A 5 -57.44 -28.25 -31.11
N PRO A 6 -58.16 -27.11 -31.17
CA PRO A 6 -57.98 -26.09 -30.12
C PRO A 6 -58.92 -26.24 -28.91
N LEU A 7 -59.71 -27.32 -28.77
CA LEU A 7 -60.76 -27.39 -27.74
C LEU A 7 -60.39 -28.19 -26.46
N ILE A 8 -59.27 -28.93 -26.46
CA ILE A 8 -58.86 -29.72 -25.28
C ILE A 8 -57.93 -28.93 -24.34
N LEU A 9 -57.19 -27.93 -24.85
CA LEU A 9 -56.30 -27.10 -24.02
C LEU A 9 -57.02 -26.07 -23.15
N ALA A 10 -58.23 -25.63 -23.53
CA ALA A 10 -58.98 -24.60 -22.78
C ALA A 10 -59.74 -25.16 -21.57
N LEU A 11 -59.97 -26.48 -21.49
CA LEU A 11 -60.70 -27.14 -20.39
C LEU A 11 -59.80 -27.62 -19.25
N LEU A 12 -58.47 -27.65 -19.44
CA LEU A 12 -57.51 -27.98 -18.38
C LEU A 12 -57.04 -26.75 -17.58
N LEU A 13 -57.32 -25.52 -18.05
CA LEU A 13 -56.87 -24.27 -17.41
C LEU A 13 -57.90 -23.64 -16.46
N LEU A 14 -59.08 -24.26 -16.26
CA LEU A 14 -60.18 -23.69 -15.46
C LEU A 14 -60.55 -24.51 -14.20
N ALA A 15 -59.79 -25.54 -13.84
CA ALA A 15 -60.13 -26.46 -12.75
C ALA A 15 -59.11 -26.51 -11.59
N ALA A 16 -58.30 -25.45 -11.39
CA ALA A 16 -57.40 -25.38 -10.24
C ALA A 16 -57.35 -23.99 -9.57
N CYS A 17 -58.42 -23.20 -9.68
CA CYS A 17 -58.67 -22.04 -8.82
C CYS A 17 -59.77 -22.40 -7.81
N GLY A 18 -59.48 -23.35 -6.93
CA GLY A 18 -60.19 -23.53 -5.67
C GLY A 18 -59.40 -22.82 -4.59
N ALA A 19 -59.66 -21.54 -4.38
CA ALA A 19 -59.12 -20.81 -3.25
C ALA A 19 -59.88 -21.24 -1.99
N GLU A 20 -59.27 -22.11 -1.18
CA GLU A 20 -59.61 -22.16 0.25
C GLU A 20 -59.07 -20.89 0.90
N VAL A 21 -59.92 -20.20 1.64
CA VAL A 21 -59.53 -19.11 2.53
C VAL A 21 -58.77 -19.77 3.68
N VAL A 22 -57.46 -19.89 3.52
CA VAL A 22 -56.55 -20.27 4.60
C VAL A 22 -56.47 -19.07 5.54
N GLU A 23 -56.92 -19.29 6.76
CA GLU A 23 -56.77 -18.40 7.91
C GLU A 23 -55.33 -17.87 7.97
N ALA A 24 -55.17 -16.56 8.14
CA ALA A 24 -53.86 -15.91 8.08
C ALA A 24 -52.94 -16.40 9.20
N THR A 25 -52.15 -17.43 8.92
CA THR A 25 -51.00 -17.81 9.75
C THR A 25 -50.06 -16.59 9.79
N PRO A 26 -49.62 -16.12 10.97
CA PRO A 26 -48.70 -15.00 11.04
C PRO A 26 -47.43 -15.39 10.28
N THR A 27 -47.12 -14.66 9.22
CA THR A 27 -45.85 -14.77 8.52
C THR A 27 -44.75 -14.56 9.56
N PRO A 28 -43.83 -15.53 9.78
CA PRO A 28 -42.68 -15.26 10.62
C PRO A 28 -41.97 -14.06 10.01
N ALA A 29 -41.86 -12.99 10.81
CA ALA A 29 -41.04 -11.86 10.43
C ALA A 29 -39.66 -12.43 10.11
N VAL A 30 -39.28 -12.40 8.83
CA VAL A 30 -37.88 -12.54 8.43
C VAL A 30 -37.23 -11.29 8.99
N THR A 31 -36.75 -11.38 10.23
CA THR A 31 -35.75 -10.44 10.72
C THR A 31 -34.54 -10.69 9.85
N THR A 32 -34.41 -9.92 8.77
CA THR A 32 -33.12 -9.74 8.12
C THR A 32 -32.16 -9.39 9.25
N PRO A 33 -31.08 -10.16 9.49
CA PRO A 33 -30.09 -9.78 10.46
C PRO A 33 -29.69 -8.35 10.10
N THR A 34 -29.93 -7.41 11.01
CA THR A 34 -29.43 -6.05 10.83
C THR A 34 -27.92 -6.21 10.87
N ALA A 35 -27.26 -5.98 9.73
CA ALA A 35 -25.81 -6.00 9.67
C ALA A 35 -25.29 -5.10 10.81
N ALA A 36 -24.31 -5.60 11.58
CA ALA A 36 -23.68 -4.79 12.60
C ALA A 36 -23.18 -3.49 11.96
N PRO A 37 -23.22 -2.34 12.63
CA PRO A 37 -22.70 -1.09 12.07
C PRO A 37 -21.22 -1.26 11.67
N MET A 38 -20.76 -0.48 10.69
CA MET A 38 -19.34 -0.43 10.35
C MET A 38 -18.56 0.04 11.59
N PRO A 39 -17.46 -0.63 11.99
CA PRO A 39 -16.64 -0.15 13.09
C PRO A 39 -16.07 1.23 12.75
N GLU A 40 -16.05 2.11 13.73
CA GLU A 40 -15.34 3.39 13.62
C GLU A 40 -13.85 3.14 13.87
N ALA A 41 -12.99 3.80 13.09
CA ALA A 41 -11.56 3.75 13.33
C ALA A 41 -11.23 4.37 14.70
N SER A 42 -10.31 3.74 15.43
CA SER A 42 -9.71 4.32 16.62
C SER A 42 -8.89 5.57 16.25
N SER A 43 -8.50 6.33 17.27
CA SER A 43 -7.57 7.43 17.08
C SER A 43 -6.23 6.91 16.55
N LEU A 44 -5.71 7.54 15.49
CA LEU A 44 -4.38 7.21 14.98
C LEU A 44 -3.33 7.34 16.10
N PRO A 45 -2.57 6.26 16.40
CA PRO A 45 -1.48 6.36 17.36
C PRO A 45 -0.36 7.24 16.80
N ASP A 46 0.51 7.74 17.67
CA ASP A 46 1.78 8.31 17.19
C ASP A 46 2.70 7.15 16.81
N TYR A 47 3.15 7.14 15.56
CA TYR A 47 3.93 6.08 14.98
C TYR A 47 5.16 6.61 14.24
N ILE A 48 6.33 6.14 14.70
CA ILE A 48 7.62 6.29 14.05
C ILE A 48 8.03 4.91 13.52
N PRO A 49 8.39 4.80 12.21
CA PRO A 49 8.81 3.53 11.64
C PRO A 49 10.15 3.07 12.26
N PRO A 50 10.48 1.77 12.23
CA PRO A 50 11.74 1.27 12.79
C PRO A 50 12.99 1.94 12.17
N MET A 51 13.79 2.62 12.97
CA MET A 51 15.01 3.29 12.52
C MET A 51 16.09 3.27 13.58
N ASP A 52 17.34 3.43 13.14
CA ASP A 52 18.54 3.29 13.99
C ASP A 52 18.91 4.59 14.73
N PHE A 53 18.04 5.60 14.70
CA PHE A 53 18.21 6.89 15.37
C PHE A 53 16.85 7.46 15.79
N GLU A 54 16.83 8.34 16.80
CA GLU A 54 15.61 9.06 17.16
C GLU A 54 15.41 10.26 16.22
N PRO A 55 14.29 10.36 15.49
CA PRO A 55 14.08 11.48 14.58
C PRO A 55 13.66 12.73 15.35
N VAL A 56 14.20 13.89 14.97
CA VAL A 56 13.83 15.19 15.54
C VAL A 56 12.96 16.03 14.61
N SER A 57 12.87 15.64 13.33
CA SER A 57 11.99 16.28 12.36
C SER A 57 11.65 15.34 11.21
N VAL A 58 10.54 15.61 10.55
CA VAL A 58 10.12 14.91 9.33
C VAL A 58 9.86 15.93 8.22
N TRP A 59 10.26 15.56 7.02
CA TRP A 59 10.25 16.40 5.84
C TRP A 59 9.53 15.67 4.71
N GLN A 60 8.69 16.36 3.97
CA GLN A 60 7.97 15.79 2.84
C GLN A 60 8.60 16.26 1.54
N ALA A 61 8.84 15.34 0.61
CA ALA A 61 9.39 15.69 -0.69
C ALA A 61 8.43 16.62 -1.44
N GLU A 62 8.97 17.72 -1.97
CA GLU A 62 8.29 18.58 -2.91
C GLU A 62 8.56 18.04 -4.32
N HIS A 63 7.50 17.88 -5.13
CA HIS A 63 7.59 17.66 -6.57
C HIS A 63 8.52 16.51 -7.03
N PHE A 64 7.97 15.30 -7.16
CA PHE A 64 8.56 14.23 -7.99
C PHE A 64 7.46 13.26 -8.45
N CYS A 65 7.82 12.24 -9.24
CA CYS A 65 6.90 11.20 -9.72
C CYS A 65 6.40 10.23 -8.61
N GLY A 66 6.16 10.71 -7.37
CA GLY A 66 5.81 9.87 -6.24
C GLY A 66 5.53 10.63 -4.94
N ARG A 67 5.66 9.93 -3.81
CA ARG A 67 5.64 10.49 -2.45
C ARG A 67 6.88 10.05 -1.70
N ALA A 68 7.48 10.97 -0.96
CA ALA A 68 8.62 10.64 -0.13
C ALA A 68 8.62 11.45 1.15
N LEU A 69 9.15 10.82 2.19
CA LEU A 69 9.40 11.41 3.49
C LEU A 69 10.87 11.26 3.82
N LEU A 70 11.43 12.25 4.50
CA LEU A 70 12.75 12.17 5.10
C LEU A 70 12.61 12.43 6.60
N TYR A 71 13.02 11.46 7.40
CA TYR A 71 13.19 11.60 8.84
C TYR A 71 14.64 11.99 9.10
N LEU A 72 14.85 13.08 9.85
CA LEU A 72 16.16 13.63 10.18
C LEU A 72 16.36 13.51 11.69
N GLY A 73 17.48 12.94 12.12
CA GLY A 73 17.88 12.89 13.53
C GLY A 73 18.64 14.13 13.97
N ALA A 74 19.01 14.19 15.24
CA ALA A 74 19.87 15.24 15.76
C ALA A 74 21.30 15.09 15.23
N GLU A 75 22.01 16.21 15.07
CA GLU A 75 23.45 16.18 14.82
C GLU A 75 24.18 15.71 16.10
N GLU A 76 25.00 14.66 15.95
CA GLU A 76 25.87 14.14 17.00
C GLU A 76 27.27 13.91 16.41
N ASP A 77 28.30 14.42 17.09
CA ASP A 77 29.71 14.29 16.68
C ASP A 77 29.98 14.70 15.21
N GLY A 78 29.33 15.78 14.75
CA GLY A 78 29.48 16.31 13.40
C GLY A 78 28.83 15.44 12.31
N SER A 79 27.84 14.65 12.71
CA SER A 79 27.12 13.74 11.83
C SER A 79 25.62 13.79 12.11
N THR A 80 24.83 14.01 11.05
CA THR A 80 23.37 14.04 11.13
C THR A 80 22.80 12.81 10.42
N PRO A 81 22.19 11.84 11.14
CA PRO A 81 21.55 10.69 10.52
C PRO A 81 20.23 11.09 9.87
N PHE A 82 19.92 10.45 8.75
CA PHE A 82 18.63 10.60 8.09
C PHE A 82 18.19 9.31 7.43
N LYS A 83 16.89 9.20 7.20
CA LYS A 83 16.26 8.09 6.50
C LYS A 83 15.21 8.61 5.52
N VAL A 84 15.29 8.15 4.29
CA VAL A 84 14.35 8.49 3.21
C VAL A 84 13.45 7.29 2.98
N TYR A 85 12.15 7.55 2.95
CA TYR A 85 11.10 6.63 2.50
C TYR A 85 10.54 7.19 1.21
N SER A 86 10.48 6.40 0.15
CA SER A 86 9.97 6.84 -1.14
C SER A 86 9.07 5.77 -1.76
N CYS A 87 7.96 6.20 -2.35
CA CYS A 87 7.11 5.35 -3.16
C CYS A 87 6.68 6.10 -4.43
N PHE A 88 6.49 5.37 -5.51
CA PHE A 88 6.08 5.94 -6.79
C PHE A 88 5.34 4.88 -7.60
N THR A 89 4.50 5.35 -8.51
CA THR A 89 3.75 4.50 -9.44
C THR A 89 4.34 4.60 -10.83
N TYR A 90 4.37 3.49 -11.54
CA TYR A 90 4.83 3.42 -12.93
C TYR A 90 3.96 2.44 -13.71
N GLU A 91 3.89 2.63 -15.02
CA GLU A 91 3.13 1.78 -15.92
C GLU A 91 4.06 0.75 -16.56
N VAL A 92 3.62 -0.51 -16.59
CA VAL A 92 4.29 -1.56 -17.37
C VAL A 92 3.53 -1.75 -18.67
N VAL A 93 4.21 -1.52 -19.79
CA VAL A 93 3.61 -1.51 -21.14
C VAL A 93 3.32 -2.93 -21.67
N GLU A 94 3.92 -3.96 -21.06
CA GLU A 94 3.85 -5.34 -21.58
C GLU A 94 2.62 -6.15 -21.14
N TYR A 95 1.92 -5.73 -20.07
CA TYR A 95 0.67 -6.38 -19.66
C TYR A 95 -0.51 -5.68 -20.33
N LEU A 96 -1.36 -6.46 -21.01
CA LEU A 96 -2.52 -6.00 -21.80
C LEU A 96 -3.57 -5.19 -21.00
N ASP A 97 -3.41 -5.11 -19.68
CA ASP A 97 -4.13 -4.20 -18.80
C ASP A 97 -3.09 -3.28 -18.15
N GLY A 98 -3.11 -1.99 -18.48
CA GLY A 98 -2.21 -0.95 -17.97
C GLY A 98 -2.29 -0.77 -16.45
N ASN A 99 -1.80 -1.76 -15.72
CA ASN A 99 -1.77 -1.80 -14.27
C ASN A 99 -0.74 -0.78 -13.80
N MET A 100 -1.19 0.18 -12.98
CA MET A 100 -0.28 1.04 -12.25
C MET A 100 0.37 0.21 -11.15
N LEU A 101 1.63 -0.17 -11.38
CA LEU A 101 2.43 -0.81 -10.35
C LEU A 101 2.97 0.24 -9.39
N MET A 102 3.31 -0.19 -8.18
CA MET A 102 3.93 0.66 -7.19
C MET A 102 5.25 0.04 -6.74
N SER A 103 6.24 0.90 -6.53
CA SER A 103 7.46 0.57 -5.80
C SER A 103 7.52 1.37 -4.51
N ALA A 104 8.16 0.80 -3.49
CA ALA A 104 8.45 1.46 -2.23
C ALA A 104 9.87 1.08 -1.79
N ARG A 105 10.72 2.10 -1.59
CA ARG A 105 12.13 1.92 -1.22
C ARG A 105 12.51 2.90 -0.13
N ALA A 106 13.31 2.42 0.80
CA ALA A 106 13.86 3.22 1.88
C ALA A 106 15.38 3.08 1.93
N PHE A 107 16.06 4.17 2.24
CA PHE A 107 17.50 4.18 2.46
C PHE A 107 17.87 5.10 3.61
N SER A 108 18.95 4.77 4.32
CA SER A 108 19.44 5.57 5.44
C SER A 108 20.90 5.94 5.20
N ALA A 109 21.30 7.10 5.67
CA ALA A 109 22.69 7.51 5.68
C ALA A 109 22.94 8.49 6.82
N LYS A 110 24.20 8.90 6.96
CA LYS A 110 24.61 10.00 7.82
C LYS A 110 25.30 11.05 6.97
N ALA A 111 24.84 12.29 7.06
CA ALA A 111 25.52 13.44 6.47
C ALA A 111 26.55 13.96 7.47
N VAL A 112 27.80 14.15 7.05
CA VAL A 112 28.82 14.82 7.88
C VAL A 112 28.63 16.34 7.85
N ASP A 113 29.40 17.12 8.61
CA ASP A 113 29.33 18.59 8.66
C ASP A 113 29.34 19.30 7.29
N SER A 114 30.03 18.72 6.29
CA SER A 114 30.05 19.25 4.91
C SER A 114 28.71 19.05 4.19
N GLY A 115 27.82 18.22 4.74
CA GLY A 115 26.59 17.71 4.14
C GLY A 115 26.79 16.41 3.36
N GLU A 116 28.04 15.98 3.12
CA GLU A 116 28.33 14.80 2.31
C GLU A 116 27.82 13.52 3.00
N PHE A 117 27.21 12.62 2.23
CA PHE A 117 26.74 11.33 2.70
C PHE A 117 27.06 10.22 1.70
N SER A 118 27.10 8.99 2.21
CA SER A 118 27.17 7.76 1.42
C SER A 118 26.16 6.74 1.94
N VAL A 119 25.47 6.08 1.02
CA VAL A 119 24.54 4.99 1.27
C VAL A 119 25.22 3.70 0.84
N ASP A 120 25.28 2.72 1.75
CA ASP A 120 25.69 1.35 1.42
C ASP A 120 24.47 0.58 0.88
N CYS A 121 24.45 0.33 -0.43
CA CYS A 121 23.34 -0.30 -1.11
C CYS A 121 23.56 -1.81 -1.35
N GLY A 122 24.79 -2.30 -1.16
CA GLY A 122 25.17 -3.69 -1.48
C GLY A 122 24.74 -4.74 -0.46
N LYS A 123 24.13 -4.33 0.67
CA LYS A 123 23.78 -5.24 1.78
C LYS A 123 22.40 -5.88 1.70
N HIS A 124 21.58 -5.51 0.73
CA HIS A 124 20.18 -5.93 0.67
C HIS A 124 19.92 -6.85 -0.53
N GLY A 125 19.10 -7.89 -0.34
CA GLY A 125 18.81 -8.88 -1.37
C GLY A 125 18.09 -8.30 -2.59
N LEU A 126 17.99 -9.10 -3.67
CA LEU A 126 17.19 -8.75 -4.85
C LEU A 126 15.79 -8.31 -4.41
N TRP A 127 15.32 -7.17 -4.92
CA TRP A 127 14.07 -6.46 -4.58
C TRP A 127 14.07 -5.63 -3.29
N LEU A 128 14.99 -5.88 -2.36
CA LEU A 128 15.13 -5.10 -1.11
C LEU A 128 16.19 -4.01 -1.19
N GLU A 129 16.80 -3.83 -2.36
CA GLU A 129 17.84 -2.82 -2.55
C GLU A 129 17.31 -1.42 -2.18
N PRO A 130 18.02 -0.69 -1.30
CA PRO A 130 17.61 0.65 -0.89
C PRO A 130 17.59 1.63 -2.09
N VAL A 131 18.48 1.37 -3.05
CA VAL A 131 18.63 2.11 -4.30
C VAL A 131 18.85 1.07 -5.41
N LEU A 132 17.93 1.00 -6.36
CA LEU A 132 17.88 0.04 -7.45
C LEU A 132 19.22 -0.02 -8.20
N GLY A 133 19.81 -1.21 -8.28
CA GLY A 133 21.02 -1.48 -9.07
C GLY A 133 22.26 -0.69 -8.64
N ALA A 134 22.25 -0.06 -7.47
CA ALA A 134 23.42 0.57 -6.87
C ALA A 134 24.02 -0.35 -5.81
N SER A 135 25.34 -0.44 -5.74
CA SER A 135 26.09 -0.96 -4.58
C SER A 135 26.46 0.16 -3.61
N ALA A 136 26.58 1.40 -4.11
CA ALA A 136 26.72 2.60 -3.31
C ALA A 136 26.05 3.81 -3.99
N LEU A 137 25.53 4.74 -3.19
CA LEU A 137 25.02 6.04 -3.66
C LEU A 137 25.65 7.15 -2.80
N THR A 138 26.21 8.17 -3.43
CA THR A 138 26.79 9.32 -2.73
C THR A 138 26.04 10.61 -3.07
N GLY A 139 26.04 11.53 -2.12
CA GLY A 139 25.38 12.80 -2.31
C GLY A 139 25.72 13.82 -1.24
N ARG A 140 24.96 14.91 -1.26
CA ARG A 140 25.05 16.01 -0.29
C ARG A 140 23.66 16.39 0.20
N LEU A 141 23.52 16.50 1.51
CA LEU A 141 22.37 17.04 2.20
C LEU A 141 22.65 18.49 2.57
N SER A 142 21.71 19.38 2.30
CA SER A 142 21.75 20.76 2.75
C SER A 142 20.41 21.19 3.30
N VAL A 143 20.42 21.97 4.38
CA VAL A 143 19.21 22.55 4.99
C VAL A 143 19.31 24.07 4.91
N ASP A 144 18.27 24.70 4.38
CA ASP A 144 18.09 26.16 4.33
C ASP A 144 16.68 26.50 4.82
N GLY A 145 16.59 26.92 6.08
CA GLY A 145 15.31 27.16 6.74
C GLY A 145 14.42 25.91 6.77
N ASP A 146 13.23 26.02 6.17
CA ASP A 146 12.25 24.92 6.08
C ASP A 146 12.38 24.10 4.78
N ARG A 147 13.49 24.25 4.06
CA ARG A 147 13.80 23.47 2.86
C ARG A 147 15.06 22.61 3.09
N LEU A 148 14.94 21.33 2.75
CA LEU A 148 16.05 20.38 2.72
C LEU A 148 16.25 19.90 1.29
N THR A 149 17.51 19.84 0.85
CA THR A 149 17.87 19.38 -0.50
C THR A 149 18.83 18.20 -0.40
N LEU A 150 18.53 17.14 -1.18
CA LEU A 150 19.44 16.04 -1.47
C LEU A 150 19.95 16.20 -2.91
N SER A 151 21.27 16.37 -3.04
CA SER A 151 21.96 16.33 -4.33
C SER A 151 22.68 15.00 -4.47
N TYR A 152 22.32 14.18 -5.45
CA TYR A 152 22.97 12.90 -5.71
C TYR A 152 24.16 13.13 -6.65
N THR A 153 25.37 12.80 -6.19
CA THR A 153 26.63 13.18 -6.85
C THR A 153 27.37 12.02 -7.49
N GLY A 154 27.07 10.79 -7.09
CA GLY A 154 27.73 9.61 -7.62
C GLY A 154 27.06 8.32 -7.20
N PHE A 155 27.43 7.24 -7.86
CA PHE A 155 26.95 5.89 -7.58
C PHE A 155 28.01 4.87 -7.99
N GLU A 156 27.95 3.70 -7.37
CA GLU A 156 28.60 2.48 -7.86
C GLU A 156 27.50 1.49 -8.25
N ARG A 157 27.67 0.78 -9.37
CA ARG A 157 26.67 -0.20 -9.82
C ARG A 157 26.77 -1.47 -9.00
N ALA A 158 25.64 -2.10 -8.74
CA ALA A 158 25.59 -3.47 -8.27
C ALA A 158 26.10 -4.41 -9.39
N ALA A 159 26.73 -5.53 -9.01
CA ALA A 159 27.35 -6.44 -9.97
C ALA A 159 26.38 -6.97 -11.05
N TRP A 160 25.11 -7.18 -10.70
CA TRP A 160 24.11 -7.62 -11.67
C TRP A 160 23.69 -6.51 -12.65
N ALA A 161 23.82 -5.24 -12.25
CA ALA A 161 23.44 -4.08 -13.05
C ALA A 161 24.56 -3.63 -14.03
N GLU A 162 25.80 -4.11 -13.86
CA GLU A 162 26.92 -3.77 -14.75
C GLU A 162 26.66 -4.22 -16.19
N ASP A 163 26.17 -5.45 -16.35
CA ASP A 163 25.96 -6.08 -17.65
C ASP A 163 24.50 -6.07 -18.12
N THR A 164 23.59 -5.43 -17.38
CA THR A 164 22.16 -5.36 -17.73
C THR A 164 21.96 -4.37 -18.89
N PRO A 165 21.53 -4.83 -20.09
CA PRO A 165 21.31 -3.94 -21.22
C PRO A 165 20.18 -2.95 -20.93
N GLY A 166 20.38 -1.67 -21.24
CA GLY A 166 19.39 -0.62 -21.02
C GLY A 166 19.41 0.01 -19.62
N PHE A 167 20.25 -0.48 -18.70
CA PHE A 167 20.34 0.07 -17.36
C PHE A 167 20.97 1.48 -17.36
N GLU A 168 20.17 2.47 -16.93
CA GLU A 168 20.54 3.89 -16.88
C GLU A 168 20.47 4.46 -15.46
N PHE A 169 21.50 5.23 -15.11
CA PHE A 169 21.50 6.11 -13.94
C PHE A 169 21.56 7.55 -14.45
N SER A 170 20.51 8.31 -14.18
CA SER A 170 20.48 9.75 -14.44
C SER A 170 20.34 10.49 -13.11
N LEU A 171 21.48 10.85 -12.51
CA LEU A 171 21.51 11.60 -11.24
C LEU A 171 21.47 13.12 -11.44
N SER A 172 21.71 13.59 -12.66
CA SER A 172 21.75 15.01 -13.00
C SER A 172 20.44 15.48 -13.61
N GLY A 173 19.97 16.68 -13.25
CA GLY A 173 18.78 17.30 -13.83
C GLY A 173 17.68 17.56 -12.78
N GLY A 174 16.47 17.89 -13.25
CA GLY A 174 15.36 18.23 -12.36
C GLY A 174 14.76 17.04 -11.62
N GLN A 175 14.88 15.83 -12.17
CA GLN A 175 14.37 14.59 -11.58
C GLN A 175 15.41 13.46 -11.74
N PRO A 176 16.16 13.13 -10.69
CA PRO A 176 17.01 11.95 -10.71
C PRO A 176 16.18 10.69 -10.86
N VAL A 177 16.63 9.78 -11.73
CA VAL A 177 15.96 8.54 -12.07
C VAL A 177 16.98 7.42 -12.32
N ILE A 178 16.61 6.22 -11.92
CA ILE A 178 17.29 4.98 -12.20
C ILE A 178 16.31 4.12 -12.99
N ASP A 179 16.73 3.58 -14.13
CA ASP A 179 15.91 2.72 -14.96
C ASP A 179 16.71 1.45 -15.27
N SER A 180 16.17 0.27 -14.94
CA SER A 180 16.79 -1.01 -15.23
C SER A 180 16.76 -1.34 -16.72
N GLY A 181 15.89 -0.69 -17.49
CA GLY A 181 15.65 -0.96 -18.90
C GLY A 181 14.94 -2.29 -19.17
N THR A 182 14.53 -3.03 -18.13
CA THR A 182 13.94 -4.37 -18.29
C THR A 182 12.44 -4.32 -18.57
N GLY A 183 11.77 -3.21 -18.26
CA GLY A 183 10.30 -3.12 -18.34
C GLY A 183 9.58 -4.05 -17.35
N GLU A 184 10.32 -4.65 -16.41
CA GLU A 184 9.77 -5.52 -15.37
C GLU A 184 9.22 -4.71 -14.19
N ASN A 185 8.65 -5.42 -13.21
CA ASN A 185 8.31 -4.85 -11.92
C ASN A 185 9.55 -4.20 -11.29
N ASP A 186 9.34 -3.05 -10.67
CA ASP A 186 10.32 -2.20 -9.99
C ASP A 186 11.52 -1.80 -10.86
N SER A 187 11.30 -1.72 -12.18
CA SER A 187 12.32 -1.35 -13.16
C SER A 187 12.76 0.11 -13.09
N VAL A 188 11.92 1.01 -12.60
CA VAL A 188 12.25 2.43 -12.47
C VAL A 188 12.32 2.80 -11.00
N GLN A 189 13.23 3.71 -10.63
CA GLN A 189 13.24 4.41 -9.35
C GLN A 189 13.49 5.90 -9.53
N TYR A 190 12.59 6.72 -8.98
CA TYR A 190 12.80 8.16 -8.87
C TYR A 190 13.39 8.51 -7.50
N LEU A 191 14.42 9.36 -7.48
CA LEU A 191 15.00 9.83 -6.22
C LEU A 191 14.50 11.24 -5.89
N PRO A 192 14.00 11.48 -4.66
CA PRO A 192 13.52 12.79 -4.23
C PRO A 192 14.67 13.76 -3.93
N THR A 193 14.59 15.00 -4.42
CA THR A 193 15.69 15.98 -4.31
C THR A 193 15.39 17.15 -3.38
N GLU A 194 14.14 17.56 -3.27
CA GLU A 194 13.74 18.71 -2.47
C GLU A 194 12.67 18.29 -1.48
N PHE A 195 12.77 18.77 -0.24
CA PHE A 195 11.84 18.47 0.82
C PHE A 195 11.49 19.73 1.59
N LYS A 196 10.24 19.79 2.05
CA LYS A 196 9.73 20.82 2.94
C LYS A 196 9.51 20.25 4.32
N ARG A 197 9.90 21.00 5.35
CA ARG A 197 9.67 20.61 6.74
C ARG A 197 8.17 20.51 7.03
N LEU A 198 7.75 19.40 7.64
CA LEU A 198 6.42 19.29 8.20
C LEU A 198 6.40 19.83 9.64
N PRO A 199 5.26 20.37 10.12
CA PRO A 199 5.11 20.72 11.53
C PRO A 199 5.41 19.53 12.46
N ASP A 200 5.96 19.80 13.64
CA ASP A 200 6.46 18.76 14.55
C ASP A 200 5.36 17.75 14.99
N GLU A 201 4.08 18.16 14.99
CA GLU A 201 2.93 17.28 15.25
C GLU A 201 2.76 16.14 14.21
N TYR A 202 3.40 16.25 13.05
CA TYR A 202 3.39 15.21 12.01
C TYR A 202 4.52 14.19 12.16
N LEU A 203 5.45 14.37 13.10
CA LEU A 203 6.56 13.45 13.31
C LEU A 203 6.06 12.00 13.43
N GLY A 204 5.07 11.76 14.30
CA GLY A 204 4.41 10.47 14.50
C GLY A 204 3.25 10.15 13.55
N ARG A 205 3.00 10.96 12.51
CA ARG A 205 1.81 10.82 11.65
C ARG A 205 2.11 10.74 10.17
N ALA A 206 3.28 11.20 9.74
CA ALA A 206 3.59 11.31 8.32
C ALA A 206 3.56 9.95 7.60
N MET A 207 4.00 8.86 8.26
CA MET A 207 4.00 7.52 7.67
C MET A 207 2.62 7.00 7.27
N TYR A 208 1.52 7.51 7.84
CA TYR A 208 0.16 7.11 7.44
C TYR A 208 -0.16 7.43 5.98
N TRP A 209 0.58 8.33 5.34
CA TRP A 209 0.42 8.66 3.92
C TRP A 209 1.21 7.78 2.95
N MET A 210 2.00 6.86 3.50
CA MET A 210 2.97 6.05 2.76
C MET A 210 2.57 4.57 2.79
N PRO A 211 2.86 3.76 1.75
CA PRO A 211 2.61 2.31 1.78
C PRO A 211 3.48 1.64 2.86
N MET A 212 3.25 0.35 3.10
CA MET A 212 4.15 -0.45 3.94
C MET A 212 5.57 -0.45 3.37
N PHE A 213 6.58 -0.37 4.25
CA PHE A 213 7.99 -0.60 3.90
C PHE A 213 8.52 -1.87 4.57
N GLU A 214 9.53 -2.48 3.94
CA GLU A 214 10.08 -3.79 4.35
C GLU A 214 10.50 -3.82 5.82
N GLU A 215 11.07 -2.73 6.31
CA GLU A 215 11.46 -2.57 7.71
C GLU A 215 10.31 -2.66 8.71
N GLU A 216 9.10 -2.23 8.34
CA GLU A 216 7.90 -2.33 9.18
C GLU A 216 7.52 -3.81 9.34
N ALA A 217 7.57 -4.57 8.24
CA ALA A 217 7.34 -6.01 8.23
C ALA A 217 8.44 -6.78 8.98
N SER A 218 9.71 -6.48 8.70
CA SER A 218 10.87 -7.10 9.36
C SER A 218 10.87 -6.90 10.87
N ALA A 219 10.39 -5.74 11.35
CA ALA A 219 10.27 -5.46 12.77
C ALA A 219 8.98 -6.03 13.40
N GLY A 220 8.04 -6.53 12.60
CA GLY A 220 6.69 -6.91 13.06
C GLY A 220 5.89 -5.73 13.62
N ARG A 221 6.22 -4.49 13.22
CA ARG A 221 5.61 -3.26 13.72
C ARG A 221 4.81 -2.60 12.61
N LEU A 222 3.54 -2.95 12.51
CA LEU A 222 2.66 -2.48 11.44
C LEU A 222 1.75 -1.36 11.95
N ARG A 223 2.36 -0.20 12.26
CA ARG A 223 1.62 1.03 12.63
C ARG A 223 0.70 0.85 13.84
N GLY A 224 1.11 -0.03 14.76
CA GLY A 224 0.37 -0.38 15.97
C GLY A 224 -0.83 -1.30 15.76
N LEU A 225 -0.99 -1.91 14.57
CA LEU A 225 -2.10 -2.83 14.30
C LEU A 225 -1.94 -4.13 15.09
N GLU A 226 -3.00 -4.52 15.78
CA GLU A 226 -3.04 -5.72 16.60
C GLU A 226 -4.38 -6.46 16.53
N VAL A 227 -4.43 -7.68 17.09
CA VAL A 227 -5.68 -8.42 17.24
C VAL A 227 -6.64 -7.63 18.11
N GLY A 228 -7.87 -7.44 17.61
CA GLY A 228 -8.90 -6.61 18.23
C GLY A 228 -9.09 -5.23 17.59
N ASP A 229 -8.11 -4.73 16.83
CA ASP A 229 -8.31 -3.57 15.95
C ASP A 229 -9.30 -3.92 14.84
N SER A 230 -9.84 -2.92 14.13
CA SER A 230 -10.85 -3.10 13.09
C SER A 230 -10.30 -2.93 11.68
N TYR A 231 -11.08 -3.36 10.68
CA TYR A 231 -10.86 -3.01 9.27
C TYR A 231 -10.72 -1.49 9.07
N ALA A 232 -11.51 -0.69 9.78
CA ALA A 232 -11.43 0.76 9.70
C ALA A 232 -10.07 1.28 10.21
N ASP A 233 -9.50 0.66 11.24
CA ASP A 233 -8.13 0.95 11.70
C ASP A 233 -7.08 0.67 10.64
N ILE A 234 -7.20 -0.45 9.91
CA ILE A 234 -6.28 -0.76 8.81
C ILE A 234 -6.36 0.32 7.72
N VAL A 235 -7.58 0.68 7.31
CA VAL A 235 -7.83 1.65 6.24
C VAL A 235 -7.28 3.03 6.56
N VAL A 236 -7.40 3.50 7.81
CA VAL A 236 -6.86 4.81 8.19
C VAL A 236 -5.34 4.80 8.40
N ARG A 237 -4.74 3.62 8.63
CA ARG A 237 -3.30 3.48 8.89
C ARG A 237 -2.47 3.28 7.62
N PHE A 238 -3.06 3.10 6.45
CA PHE A 238 -2.35 2.99 5.18
C PHE A 238 -2.97 3.88 4.09
N PRO A 239 -2.20 4.32 3.07
CA PRO A 239 -2.74 5.17 2.02
C PRO A 239 -3.83 4.44 1.26
N ASN A 240 -4.96 5.11 1.03
CA ASN A 240 -6.04 4.55 0.22
C ASN A 240 -6.58 5.65 -0.70
N PRO A 241 -5.92 5.88 -1.86
CA PRO A 241 -6.20 7.00 -2.77
C PRO A 241 -7.57 6.95 -3.45
N LEU A 242 -8.26 5.80 -3.43
CA LEU A 242 -9.53 5.63 -4.15
C LEU A 242 -10.74 6.15 -3.40
N ASP A 243 -10.57 6.67 -2.17
CA ASP A 243 -11.65 7.23 -1.36
C ASP A 243 -12.88 6.30 -1.31
N ILE A 244 -12.64 4.97 -1.33
CA ILE A 244 -13.60 3.85 -1.18
C ILE A 244 -14.34 3.90 0.20
N TRP A 245 -14.19 5.01 0.91
CA TRP A 245 -14.21 5.24 2.36
C TRP A 245 -15.60 5.42 2.98
N SER A 246 -16.69 5.27 2.24
CA SER A 246 -18.03 5.27 2.85
C SER A 246 -18.75 3.93 2.75
N ARG A 247 -18.10 2.92 2.14
CA ARG A 247 -18.76 1.67 1.84
C ARG A 247 -18.34 0.61 2.85
N ASP A 248 -19.31 0.13 3.60
CA ASP A 248 -19.17 -1.11 4.35
C ASP A 248 -18.78 -2.24 3.38
N PRO A 249 -17.61 -2.89 3.54
CA PRO A 249 -17.16 -3.93 2.60
C PRO A 249 -18.13 -5.11 2.56
N ARG A 250 -18.95 -5.33 3.60
CA ARG A 250 -20.00 -6.36 3.63
C ARG A 250 -21.16 -6.06 2.66
N SER A 251 -21.24 -4.84 2.13
CA SER A 251 -22.21 -4.46 1.09
C SER A 251 -21.77 -4.84 -0.32
N VAL A 252 -20.58 -5.42 -0.49
CA VAL A 252 -20.08 -5.90 -1.78
C VAL A 252 -20.61 -7.30 -2.05
N SER A 253 -21.36 -7.46 -3.15
CA SER A 253 -21.68 -8.77 -3.71
C SER A 253 -20.48 -9.26 -4.53
N ALA A 254 -19.53 -9.90 -3.85
CA ALA A 254 -18.29 -10.36 -4.45
C ALA A 254 -18.35 -11.86 -4.76
N PRO A 255 -17.91 -12.33 -5.94
CA PRO A 255 -17.66 -13.75 -6.14
C PRO A 255 -16.50 -14.23 -5.24
N ASP A 256 -16.43 -15.53 -4.99
CA ASP A 256 -15.33 -16.12 -4.22
C ASP A 256 -13.97 -15.84 -4.90
N GLY A 257 -12.99 -15.39 -4.12
CA GLY A 257 -11.67 -15.00 -4.63
C GLY A 257 -11.59 -13.58 -5.22
N TRP A 258 -12.67 -12.79 -5.15
CA TRP A 258 -12.63 -11.37 -5.47
C TRP A 258 -11.83 -10.57 -4.43
N TYR A 259 -11.26 -9.44 -4.84
CA TYR A 259 -10.57 -8.52 -3.95
C TYR A 259 -10.82 -7.05 -4.31
N ASP A 260 -10.72 -6.17 -3.31
CA ASP A 260 -10.74 -4.72 -3.47
C ASP A 260 -9.35 -4.14 -3.13
N THR A 261 -8.70 -3.51 -4.11
CA THR A 261 -7.36 -2.93 -3.94
C THR A 261 -7.43 -1.54 -3.34
N PHE A 262 -6.68 -1.30 -2.27
CA PHE A 262 -6.51 0.04 -1.67
C PHE A 262 -5.47 0.85 -2.45
N TYR A 263 -4.33 0.22 -2.75
CA TYR A 263 -3.24 0.84 -3.48
C TYR A 263 -2.37 -0.20 -4.16
N GLY A 264 -1.67 0.21 -5.21
CA GLY A 264 -0.81 -0.67 -5.99
C GLY A 264 -1.62 -1.66 -6.83
N SER A 265 -1.01 -2.79 -7.16
CA SER A 265 -1.62 -3.87 -7.93
C SER A 265 -1.07 -5.21 -7.46
N GLU A 266 -1.90 -6.25 -7.46
CA GLU A 266 -1.47 -7.63 -7.12
C GLU A 266 -0.38 -8.17 -8.05
N ALA A 267 -0.27 -7.59 -9.26
CA ALA A 267 0.80 -7.91 -10.19
C ALA A 267 2.16 -7.35 -9.75
N GLY A 268 2.18 -6.41 -8.80
CA GLY A 268 3.36 -5.75 -8.26
C GLY A 268 3.85 -6.32 -6.93
N THR A 269 4.96 -5.78 -6.43
CA THR A 269 5.57 -6.13 -5.15
C THR A 269 5.02 -5.33 -3.97
N VAL A 270 4.40 -4.18 -4.25
CA VAL A 270 3.82 -3.26 -3.28
C VAL A 270 2.34 -3.04 -3.60
N PHE A 271 1.47 -3.56 -2.74
CA PHE A 271 0.03 -3.36 -2.82
C PHE A 271 -0.64 -3.59 -1.47
N ALA A 272 -1.89 -3.16 -1.36
CA ALA A 272 -2.78 -3.60 -0.29
C ALA A 272 -4.16 -3.89 -0.85
N SER A 273 -4.77 -5.00 -0.45
CA SER A 273 -6.08 -5.43 -0.91
C SER A 273 -6.87 -6.14 0.17
N LEU A 274 -8.19 -5.96 0.16
CA LEU A 274 -9.16 -6.75 0.93
C LEU A 274 -9.66 -7.92 0.07
N PHE A 275 -9.49 -9.16 0.54
CA PHE A 275 -9.95 -10.38 -0.10
C PHE A 275 -11.29 -10.85 0.47
N TYR A 276 -12.13 -11.40 -0.40
CA TYR A 276 -13.43 -11.98 -0.07
C TYR A 276 -13.38 -13.51 -0.18
N GLU A 277 -13.83 -14.19 0.88
CA GLU A 277 -13.98 -15.65 0.91
C GLU A 277 -15.44 -16.00 1.13
N GLY A 278 -16.02 -16.87 0.30
CA GLY A 278 -17.45 -17.17 0.37
C GLY A 278 -18.35 -15.96 0.14
N GLY A 279 -17.83 -14.90 -0.51
CA GLY A 279 -18.54 -13.65 -0.78
C GLY A 279 -18.60 -12.67 0.40
N VAL A 280 -17.85 -12.91 1.48
CA VAL A 280 -17.74 -11.98 2.61
C VAL A 280 -16.30 -11.48 2.79
N PRO A 281 -16.09 -10.25 3.30
CA PRO A 281 -14.76 -9.74 3.64
C PRO A 281 -14.04 -10.72 4.59
N SER A 282 -12.83 -11.14 4.24
CA SER A 282 -12.10 -12.14 5.02
C SER A 282 -10.72 -11.65 5.45
N THR A 283 -9.89 -11.17 4.53
CA THR A 283 -8.48 -10.90 4.85
C THR A 283 -8.01 -9.64 4.17
N VAL A 284 -7.38 -8.72 4.92
CA VAL A 284 -6.58 -7.66 4.30
C VAL A 284 -5.16 -8.15 4.16
N LEU A 285 -4.62 -8.07 2.95
CA LEU A 285 -3.22 -8.37 2.64
C LEU A 285 -2.52 -7.06 2.29
N ILE A 286 -1.37 -6.81 2.90
CA ILE A 286 -0.49 -5.68 2.62
C ILE A 286 0.89 -6.23 2.30
N THR A 287 1.50 -5.78 1.21
CA THR A 287 2.81 -6.29 0.77
C THR A 287 3.78 -5.17 0.43
N CYS A 288 5.06 -5.45 0.64
CA CYS A 288 6.22 -4.72 0.16
C CYS A 288 7.41 -5.69 0.01
N CYS A 289 7.35 -6.63 -0.92
CA CYS A 289 8.19 -7.84 -0.99
C CYS A 289 7.91 -8.88 0.11
N SER A 290 7.93 -8.48 1.39
CA SER A 290 7.33 -9.22 2.51
C SER A 290 5.82 -8.94 2.58
N TYR A 291 5.06 -9.81 3.25
CA TYR A 291 3.61 -9.63 3.36
C TYR A 291 3.11 -9.71 4.80
N ALA A 292 2.10 -8.87 5.07
CA ALA A 292 1.33 -8.86 6.29
C ALA A 292 -0.14 -9.18 5.97
N SER A 293 -0.73 -10.14 6.68
CA SER A 293 -2.14 -10.49 6.57
C SER A 293 -2.88 -10.22 7.87
N PHE A 294 -4.09 -9.68 7.72
CA PHE A 294 -5.01 -9.36 8.81
C PHE A 294 -6.33 -10.08 8.56
N ARG A 295 -6.59 -11.15 9.32
CA ARG A 295 -7.83 -11.92 9.20
C ARG A 295 -8.95 -11.22 9.95
N LEU A 296 -10.10 -11.06 9.31
CA LEU A 296 -11.27 -10.36 9.83
C LEU A 296 -12.36 -11.35 10.26
N ASP A 297 -13.12 -11.00 11.30
CA ASP A 297 -14.40 -11.64 11.62
C ASP A 297 -15.58 -10.96 10.91
N GLU A 298 -16.81 -11.46 11.14
CA GLU A 298 -18.05 -10.86 10.60
C GLU A 298 -18.30 -9.42 11.08
N GLY A 299 -17.73 -9.05 12.23
CA GLY A 299 -17.73 -7.71 12.80
C GLY A 299 -16.66 -6.79 12.20
N LEU A 300 -15.84 -7.31 11.27
CA LEU A 300 -14.68 -6.64 10.68
C LEU A 300 -13.57 -6.34 11.70
N ASN A 301 -13.45 -7.14 12.76
CA ASN A 301 -12.34 -7.06 13.72
C ASN A 301 -11.22 -8.01 13.31
N ILE A 302 -9.98 -7.58 13.52
CA ILE A 302 -8.78 -8.38 13.31
C ILE A 302 -8.74 -9.49 14.35
N THR A 303 -8.77 -10.73 13.89
CA THR A 303 -8.69 -11.94 14.72
C THR A 303 -7.31 -12.58 14.69
N GLU A 304 -6.54 -12.31 13.63
CA GLU A 304 -5.20 -12.84 13.43
C GLU A 304 -4.36 -11.83 12.65
N VAL A 305 -3.11 -11.65 13.07
CA VAL A 305 -2.09 -10.90 12.34
C VAL A 305 -0.94 -11.86 12.03
N SER A 306 -0.58 -11.97 10.77
CA SER A 306 0.58 -12.75 10.33
C SER A 306 1.50 -11.90 9.50
N VAL A 307 2.81 -12.01 9.73
CA VAL A 307 3.84 -11.33 8.95
C VAL A 307 4.83 -12.38 8.48
N VAL A 308 5.05 -12.42 7.17
CA VAL A 308 6.01 -13.32 6.54
C VAL A 308 7.08 -12.49 5.86
N ILE A 309 8.28 -12.64 6.39
CA ILE A 309 9.48 -11.93 5.96
C ILE A 309 10.15 -12.72 4.84
N ARG A 310 10.59 -12.02 3.79
CA ARG A 310 11.29 -12.60 2.65
C ARG A 310 12.81 -12.52 2.76
#